data_AF-A0A814FXB3-F1
#
_entry.id   AF-A0A814FXB3-F1
#
_cell.length_a   1.000
_cell.length_b   1.000
_cell.length_c   1.000
_cell.angle_alpha   90.00
_cell.angle_beta   90.00
_cell.angle_gamma   90.00
#
_symmetry.space_group_name_H-M   'P 1'
#
loop_
_entity.id
_entity.type
_entity.pdbx_description
1 polymer ?
#
loop_
_entity_poly.entity_id
_entity_poly.type
_entity_poly.pdbx_seq_one_letter_code
_entity_poly.pdbx_strand_id
1 'polypeptide(L)'
;MSSGNEKFDYDYFVIGGGSGGVRSSRIAGKLGARVALAEEKKLEFEKAGMKFVGKSDDNQRMEILELDNHPYFVGVQYHPEYISRPLKPSAPYLGLIWAACGELKNVLMHVTKEQMATTDSARKSSGTFSHKNLFRHT
;
A
#
# COMPACT_ATOMS: atom_id res chain seq x y z
N MET A 1 -16.65 26.47 2.30
CA MET A 1 -17.41 25.30 1.85
C MET A 1 -16.56 24.07 2.11
N SER A 2 -16.71 23.42 3.26
CA SER A 2 -16.04 22.14 3.52
C SER A 2 -16.78 21.06 2.73
N SER A 3 -16.15 20.56 1.68
CA SER A 3 -16.61 19.42 0.90
C SER A 3 -16.96 18.27 1.82
N GLY A 4 -18.15 17.70 1.61
CA GLY A 4 -18.78 16.71 2.45
C GLY A 4 -17.87 15.53 2.79
N ASN A 5 -18.00 15.08 4.03
CA ASN A 5 -17.44 13.85 4.54
C ASN A 5 -18.04 12.68 3.76
N GLU A 6 -17.44 12.31 2.62
CA GLU A 6 -17.70 11.02 1.97
C GLU A 6 -17.11 9.95 2.88
N LYS A 7 -17.88 9.61 3.91
CA LYS A 7 -17.43 8.80 5.03
C LYS A 7 -17.46 7.33 4.59
N PHE A 8 -16.32 6.86 4.10
CA PHE A 8 -16.11 5.44 3.88
C PHE A 8 -16.22 4.72 5.23
N ASP A 9 -17.25 3.90 5.38
CA ASP A 9 -17.65 3.28 6.64
C ASP A 9 -17.72 1.76 6.46
N TYR A 10 -16.53 1.16 6.39
CA TYR A 10 -16.33 -0.26 6.15
C TYR A 10 -15.55 -0.89 7.31
N ASP A 11 -15.92 -2.13 7.63
CA ASP A 11 -15.26 -2.93 8.66
C ASP A 11 -14.19 -3.84 8.05
N TYR A 12 -14.29 -4.12 6.74
CA TYR A 12 -13.37 -5.00 6.02
C TYR A 12 -13.19 -4.55 4.57
N PHE A 13 -11.93 -4.44 4.14
CA PHE A 13 -11.58 -4.04 2.77
C PHE A 13 -10.86 -5.19 2.06
N VAL A 14 -11.31 -5.51 0.85
CA VAL A 14 -10.75 -6.60 0.04
C VAL A 14 -10.22 -6.06 -1.28
N ILE A 15 -8.98 -6.41 -1.60
CA ILE A 15 -8.32 -6.09 -2.86
C ILE A 15 -8.39 -7.31 -3.77
N GLY A 16 -9.02 -7.14 -4.94
CA GLY A 16 -9.19 -8.13 -6.00
C GLY A 16 -10.37 -9.09 -5.81
N GLY A 17 -11.21 -9.18 -6.83
CA GLY A 17 -12.41 -10.05 -6.89
C GLY A 17 -12.13 -11.51 -7.26
N GLY A 18 -10.91 -12.01 -7.00
CA GLY A 18 -10.60 -13.42 -7.17
C GLY A 18 -11.39 -14.32 -6.20
N SER A 19 -11.34 -15.64 -6.42
CA SER A 19 -12.13 -16.60 -5.62
C SER A 19 -11.88 -16.51 -4.11
N GLY A 20 -10.66 -16.16 -3.69
CA GLY A 20 -10.31 -15.92 -2.28
C GLY A 20 -10.95 -14.64 -1.72
N GLY A 21 -10.79 -13.52 -2.43
CA GLY A 21 -11.37 -12.23 -2.04
C GLY A 21 -12.89 -12.29 -1.94
N VAL A 22 -13.56 -12.85 -2.95
CA VAL A 22 -15.02 -13.00 -2.97
C VAL A 22 -15.53 -13.92 -1.85
N ARG A 23 -14.84 -15.05 -1.57
CA ARG A 23 -15.20 -15.92 -0.45
C ARG A 23 -15.04 -15.21 0.88
N SER A 24 -13.94 -14.50 1.09
CA SER A 24 -13.69 -13.73 2.32
C SER A 24 -14.75 -12.65 2.52
N SER A 25 -15.02 -11.84 1.49
CA SER A 25 -16.06 -10.80 1.52
C SER A 25 -17.43 -11.37 1.85
N ARG A 26 -17.79 -12.52 1.26
CA ARG A 26 -19.08 -13.18 1.52
C ARG A 26 -19.19 -13.66 2.96
N ILE A 27 -18.13 -14.24 3.52
CA ILE A 27 -18.11 -14.69 4.92
C ILE A 27 -18.21 -13.49 5.87
N ALA A 28 -17.38 -12.47 5.67
CA ALA A 28 -17.40 -11.26 6.49
C ALA A 28 -18.78 -10.56 6.45
N GLY A 29 -19.38 -10.42 5.27
CA GLY A 29 -20.72 -9.86 5.11
C GLY A 29 -21.80 -10.68 5.80
N LYS A 30 -21.72 -12.02 5.77
CA LYS A 30 -22.64 -12.91 6.53
C LYS A 30 -22.53 -12.74 8.04
N LEU A 31 -21.36 -12.33 8.53
CA LEU A 31 -21.12 -12.02 9.94
C LEU A 31 -21.50 -10.58 10.31
N GLY A 32 -22.05 -9.81 9.36
CA GLY A 32 -22.52 -8.44 9.59
C GLY A 32 -21.49 -7.35 9.30
N ALA A 33 -20.31 -7.69 8.78
CA ALA A 33 -19.31 -6.70 8.40
C ALA A 33 -19.74 -5.93 7.13
N ARG A 34 -19.51 -4.62 7.12
CA ARG A 34 -19.62 -3.78 5.92
C ARG A 34 -18.36 -3.94 5.11
N VAL A 35 -18.48 -4.62 3.97
CA VAL A 35 -17.33 -4.99 3.15
C VAL A 35 -17.21 -4.08 1.94
N ALA A 36 -16.01 -3.54 1.73
CA ALA A 36 -15.62 -2.93 0.45
C ALA A 36 -14.78 -3.92 -0.35
N LEU A 37 -15.07 -4.03 -1.65
CA LEU A 37 -14.28 -4.81 -2.60
C LEU A 37 -13.75 -3.88 -3.69
N ALA A 38 -12.43 -3.85 -3.86
CA ALA A 38 -11.79 -3.13 -4.95
C ALA A 38 -11.15 -4.10 -5.94
N GLU A 39 -11.79 -4.24 -7.10
CA GLU A 39 -11.34 -5.15 -8.16
C GLU A 39 -10.70 -4.41 -9.34
N GLU A 40 -11.31 -3.29 -9.75
CA GLU A 40 -10.88 -2.47 -10.89
C GLU A 40 -10.78 -0.98 -10.49
N LYS A 41 -10.19 -0.16 -11.37
CA LYS A 41 -10.00 1.31 -11.22
C LYS A 41 -11.31 2.13 -11.19
N LYS A 42 -12.42 1.57 -10.69
CA LYS A 42 -13.77 2.14 -10.76
C LYS A 42 -14.31 2.66 -9.43
N LEU A 43 -13.55 2.59 -8.34
CA LEU A 43 -14.01 3.09 -7.04
C LEU A 43 -13.37 4.44 -6.73
N GLU A 44 -14.19 5.41 -6.31
CA GLU A 44 -13.76 6.78 -5.95
C GLU A 44 -12.97 6.85 -4.62
N PHE A 45 -12.24 5.80 -4.25
CA PHE A 45 -11.44 5.77 -3.01
C PHE A 45 -10.25 6.73 -3.04
N GLU A 46 -9.78 7.12 -4.23
CA GLU A 46 -8.69 8.09 -4.39
C GLU A 46 -9.04 9.46 -3.81
N LYS A 47 -10.32 9.88 -3.87
CA LYS A 47 -10.78 11.14 -3.26
C LYS A 47 -10.69 11.12 -1.73
N ALA A 48 -10.75 9.93 -1.12
CA ALA A 48 -10.55 9.73 0.31
C ALA A 48 -9.07 9.62 0.72
N GLY A 49 -8.15 9.70 -0.23
CA GLY A 49 -6.72 9.50 0.01
C GLY A 49 -6.29 8.03 -0.01
N MET A 50 -7.17 7.07 -0.32
CA MET A 50 -6.76 5.68 -0.54
C MET A 50 -6.32 5.49 -1.99
N LYS A 51 -5.05 5.16 -2.20
CA LYS A 51 -4.40 5.12 -3.52
C LYS A 51 -3.98 3.71 -3.88
N PHE A 52 -4.28 3.30 -5.11
CA PHE A 52 -3.72 2.07 -5.66
C PHE A 52 -2.37 2.34 -6.31
N VAL A 53 -1.30 1.81 -5.69
CA VAL A 53 0.10 2.04 -6.08
C VAL A 53 0.73 0.86 -6.80
N GLY A 54 0.16 -0.34 -6.67
CA GLY A 54 0.58 -1.54 -7.40
C GLY A 54 -0.57 -2.07 -8.25
N LYS A 55 -0.28 -2.41 -9.50
CA LYS A 55 -1.22 -2.90 -10.51
C LYS A 55 -0.59 -4.03 -11.29
N SER A 56 -1.42 -4.92 -11.81
CA SER A 56 -1.00 -5.93 -12.78
C SER A 56 -0.47 -5.30 -14.08
N ASP A 57 0.25 -6.08 -14.88
CA ASP A 57 0.89 -5.62 -16.13
C ASP A 57 -0.12 -5.03 -17.14
N ASP A 58 -1.35 -5.53 -17.16
CA ASP A 58 -2.47 -5.05 -17.98
C ASP A 58 -3.17 -3.81 -17.38
N ASN A 59 -2.71 -3.31 -16.23
CA ASN A 59 -3.27 -2.23 -15.43
C ASN A 59 -4.75 -2.40 -15.02
N GLN A 60 -5.30 -3.61 -15.14
CA GLN A 60 -6.71 -3.87 -14.82
C GLN A 60 -6.91 -4.19 -13.34
N ARG A 61 -6.00 -4.96 -12.74
CA ARG A 61 -6.11 -5.44 -11.37
C ARG A 61 -5.28 -4.59 -10.44
N MET A 62 -5.90 -4.20 -9.34
CA MET A 62 -5.20 -3.53 -8.26
C MET A 62 -4.56 -4.56 -7.33
N GLU A 63 -3.28 -4.41 -7.03
CA GLU A 63 -2.51 -5.36 -6.23
C GLU A 63 -2.00 -4.78 -4.92
N ILE A 64 -1.73 -3.46 -4.89
CA ILE A 64 -1.19 -2.77 -3.71
C ILE A 64 -1.91 -1.44 -3.53
N LEU A 65 -2.33 -1.15 -2.30
CA LEU A 65 -2.87 0.16 -1.91
C LEU A 65 -2.12 0.77 -0.73
N GLU A 66 -2.24 2.09 -0.62
CA GLU A 66 -1.84 2.88 0.54
C GLU A 66 -2.95 3.88 0.93
N LEU A 67 -2.97 4.34 2.19
CA LEU A 67 -3.86 5.41 2.65
C LEU A 67 -3.05 6.63 3.08
N ASP A 68 -3.36 7.77 2.49
CA ASP A 68 -2.77 9.06 2.86
C ASP A 68 -3.05 9.41 4.32
N ASN A 69 -2.13 10.16 4.94
CA ASN A 69 -2.25 10.67 6.31
C ASN A 69 -2.37 9.58 7.41
N HIS A 70 -2.05 8.32 7.10
CA HIS A 70 -1.87 7.25 8.09
C HIS A 70 -0.38 6.89 8.23
N PRO A 71 0.17 6.69 9.44
CA PRO A 71 1.60 6.43 9.64
C PRO A 71 2.09 5.19 8.88
N TYR A 72 1.25 4.16 8.80
CA TYR A 72 1.49 2.98 7.98
C TYR A 72 0.17 2.27 7.67
N PHE A 73 -0.33 2.40 6.45
CA PHE A 73 -1.53 1.70 5.98
C PHE A 73 -1.23 1.18 4.59
N VAL A 74 -0.89 -0.10 4.50
CA VAL A 74 -0.51 -0.76 3.25
C VAL A 74 -1.33 -2.03 3.13
N GLY A 75 -2.01 -2.20 2.00
CA GLY A 75 -2.73 -3.42 1.67
C GLY A 75 -2.10 -4.06 0.44
N VAL A 76 -1.86 -5.38 0.49
CA VAL A 76 -1.31 -6.16 -0.62
C VAL A 76 -2.22 -7.35 -0.93
N GLN A 77 -2.36 -7.69 -2.22
CA GLN A 77 -3.11 -8.87 -2.66
C GLN A 77 -2.26 -10.14 -2.63
N TYR A 78 -0.95 -10.01 -2.90
CA TYR A 78 -0.01 -11.13 -2.84
C TYR A 78 0.29 -11.53 -1.38
N HIS A 79 0.96 -12.66 -1.20
CA HIS A 79 1.36 -13.19 0.11
C HIS A 79 2.80 -12.78 0.45
N PRO A 80 3.02 -11.67 1.20
CA PRO A 80 4.36 -11.23 1.57
C PRO A 80 5.08 -12.23 2.49
N GLU A 81 4.36 -13.18 3.09
CA GLU A 81 4.89 -14.29 3.87
C GLU A 81 5.84 -15.16 3.04
N TYR A 82 5.45 -15.51 1.81
CA TYR A 82 6.17 -16.50 1.00
C TYR A 82 7.47 -15.97 0.40
N ILE A 83 7.58 -14.64 0.24
CA ILE A 83 8.77 -13.98 -0.29
C ILE A 83 9.70 -13.45 0.82
N SER A 84 9.28 -13.49 2.08
CA SER A 84 10.10 -13.08 3.22
C SER A 84 11.18 -14.13 3.53
N ARG A 85 12.39 -13.68 3.89
CA ARG A 85 13.52 -14.53 4.29
C ARG A 85 14.19 -13.96 5.55
N PRO A 86 14.83 -14.79 6.41
CA PRO A 86 15.45 -14.31 7.65
C PRO A 86 16.43 -13.15 7.45
N LEU A 87 17.25 -13.19 6.40
CA LEU A 87 18.23 -12.14 6.06
C LEU A 87 17.71 -11.12 5.03
N LYS A 88 16.50 -11.33 4.50
CA LYS A 88 15.84 -10.44 3.55
C LYS A 88 14.34 -10.44 3.83
N PRO A 89 13.89 -9.83 4.95
CA PRO A 89 12.48 -9.75 5.27
C PRO A 89 11.75 -8.91 4.22
N SER A 90 10.48 -9.25 3.95
CA SER A 90 9.69 -8.50 2.97
C SER A 90 9.34 -7.10 3.47
N ALA A 91 9.27 -6.15 2.54
CA ALA A 91 9.03 -4.73 2.84
C ALA A 91 7.75 -4.49 3.66
N PRO A 92 6.61 -5.17 3.41
CA PRO A 92 5.40 -4.95 4.20
C PRO A 92 5.55 -5.24 5.70
N TYR A 93 6.38 -6.22 6.10
CA TYR A 93 6.59 -6.51 7.52
C TYR A 93 7.58 -5.56 8.16
N LEU A 94 8.68 -5.22 7.47
CA LEU A 94 9.62 -4.22 7.98
C LEU A 94 8.93 -2.88 8.24
N GLY A 95 8.15 -2.42 7.26
CA GLY A 95 7.37 -1.19 7.39
C GLY A 95 6.40 -1.23 8.58
N LEU A 96 5.71 -2.35 8.78
CA LEU A 96 4.79 -2.54 9.90
C LEU A 96 5.50 -2.47 11.26
N ILE A 97 6.64 -3.17 11.40
CA ILE A 97 7.41 -3.19 12.65
C ILE A 97 7.98 -1.80 12.95
N TRP A 98 8.60 -1.15 11.96
CA TRP A 98 9.12 0.20 12.16
C TRP A 98 8.02 1.22 12.48
N ALA A 99 6.83 1.07 11.90
CA ALA A 99 5.68 1.91 12.23
C ALA A 99 5.22 1.67 13.67
N ALA A 100 5.12 0.41 14.10
CA ALA A 100 4.75 0.04 15.46
C ALA A 100 5.77 0.56 16.49
N CYS A 101 7.05 0.62 16.13
CA CYS A 101 8.11 1.18 16.97
C CYS A 101 8.23 2.71 16.90
N GLY A 102 7.48 3.40 16.03
CA GLY A 102 7.63 4.85 15.81
C GLY A 102 8.88 5.26 15.01
N GLU A 103 9.62 4.30 14.48
CA GLU A 103 10.91 4.51 13.81
C GLU A 103 10.80 4.63 12.29
N LEU A 104 9.63 4.38 11.71
CA LEU A 104 9.44 4.36 10.25
C LEU A 104 9.96 5.63 9.57
N LYS A 105 9.67 6.81 10.13
CA LYS A 105 10.13 8.08 9.56
C LYS A 105 11.65 8.19 9.56
N ASN A 106 12.30 7.80 10.65
CA ASN A 106 13.75 7.87 10.79
C ASN A 106 14.42 6.94 9.77
N VAL A 107 13.98 5.69 9.70
CA VAL A 107 14.50 4.70 8.74
C VAL A 107 14.37 5.19 7.31
N LEU A 108 13.19 5.69 6.92
CA LEU A 108 12.99 6.22 5.57
C LEU A 108 13.87 7.43 5.26
N MET A 109 14.11 8.32 6.23
CA MET A 109 15.05 9.44 6.06
C MET A 109 16.50 8.97 5.86
N HIS A 110 16.91 7.89 6.50
CA HIS A 110 18.25 7.33 6.31
C HIS A 110 18.39 6.66 4.94
N VAL A 111 17.42 5.84 4.54
CA VAL A 111 17.41 5.18 3.23
C VAL A 111 17.45 6.19 2.09
N THR A 112 16.68 7.28 2.18
CA THR A 112 16.69 8.32 1.12
C THR A 112 18.03 9.05 1.05
N LYS A 113 18.66 9.35 2.19
CA LYS A 113 20.00 9.97 2.21
C LYS A 113 21.08 9.06 1.63
N GLU A 114 21.06 7.77 1.95
CA GLU A 114 22.01 6.80 1.38
C GLU A 114 21.80 6.62 -0.13
N GLN A 115 20.54 6.52 -0.58
CA GLN A 115 20.20 6.44 -2.00
C GLN A 115 20.61 7.72 -2.75
N MET A 116 20.37 8.90 -2.17
CA MET A 116 20.81 10.19 -2.74
C MET A 116 22.32 10.30 -2.80
N ALA A 117 23.06 9.88 -1.77
CA ALA A 117 24.52 9.87 -1.77
C ALA A 117 25.10 8.91 -2.83
N THR A 118 24.42 7.81 -3.13
CA THR A 118 24.79 6.88 -4.21
C THR A 118 24.27 7.30 -5.59
N THR A 119 23.26 8.17 -5.69
CA THR A 119 22.77 8.71 -6.97
C THR A 119 23.35 10.08 -7.34
N ASP A 120 23.90 10.86 -6.40
CA ASP A 120 24.64 12.10 -6.70
C ASP A 120 25.95 11.84 -7.44
N SER A 121 26.52 10.64 -7.31
CA SER A 121 27.62 10.19 -8.19
C SER A 121 27.14 9.82 -9.60
N ALA A 122 25.82 9.68 -9.82
CA ALA A 122 25.23 9.17 -11.07
C ALA A 122 24.26 10.13 -11.79
N ARG A 123 23.79 11.24 -11.18
CA ARG A 123 22.63 11.99 -11.71
C ARG A 123 22.76 13.52 -11.68
N LYS A 124 23.64 14.07 -12.52
CA LYS A 124 23.36 15.36 -13.18
C LYS A 124 22.21 15.16 -14.21
N SER A 125 20.97 15.02 -13.76
CA SER A 125 19.74 15.37 -14.53
C SER A 125 18.44 14.92 -13.82
N SER A 126 17.74 15.92 -13.30
CA SER A 126 16.29 16.10 -13.09
C SER A 126 15.38 14.90 -12.74
N GLY A 127 14.72 15.02 -11.59
CA GLY A 127 13.43 14.37 -11.28
C GLY A 127 13.17 14.25 -9.77
N THR A 128 12.13 14.92 -9.26
CA THR A 128 11.70 14.92 -7.86
C THR A 128 11.33 13.51 -7.36
N PHE A 129 11.96 13.10 -6.24
CA PHE A 129 11.77 11.78 -5.61
C PHE A 129 10.52 11.78 -4.72
N SER A 130 9.66 10.77 -4.88
CA SER A 130 8.41 10.56 -4.14
C SER A 130 8.48 9.20 -3.42
N HIS A 131 7.71 9.01 -2.34
CA HIS A 131 7.61 7.79 -1.51
C HIS A 131 7.43 6.45 -2.31
N LYS A 132 7.13 6.56 -3.61
CA LYS A 132 6.95 5.54 -4.65
C LYS A 132 8.08 4.49 -4.84
N ASN A 133 9.18 4.53 -4.07
CA ASN A 133 10.35 3.70 -4.34
C ASN A 133 10.66 2.61 -3.31
N LEU A 134 9.89 2.51 -2.22
CA LEU A 134 10.12 1.44 -1.23
C LEU A 134 9.72 0.04 -1.75
N PHE A 135 8.78 -0.03 -2.69
CA PHE A 135 8.21 -1.29 -3.18
C PHE A 135 8.72 -1.71 -4.57
N ARG A 136 9.73 -1.03 -5.13
CA ARG A 136 10.18 -1.27 -6.51
C ARG A 136 11.21 -2.40 -6.68
N HIS A 137 11.71 -2.99 -5.60
CA HIS A 137 12.84 -3.94 -5.64
C HIS A 137 12.66 -5.22 -4.80
N THR A 138 11.43 -5.60 -4.47
CA THR A 138 11.15 -6.95 -3.93
C THR A 138 10.80 -7.92 -5.04
#